data_AF-A0A7Y5NMA4-F1
#
_entry.id   AF-A0A7Y5NMA4-F1
#
_cell.length_a   1.000
_cell.length_b   1.000
_cell.length_c   1.000
_cell.angle_alpha   90.00
_cell.angle_beta   90.00
_cell.angle_gamma   90.00
#
_symmetry.space_group_name_H-M   'P 1'
#
loop_
_entity.id
_entity.type
_entity.pdbx_description
1 polymer ?
#
loop_
_entity_poly.entity_id
_entity_poly.type
_entity_poly.pdbx_seq_one_letter_code
_entity_poly.pdbx_strand_id
1 'polypeptide(L)'
;MRSSGVVFVGGLLAAVAGAACGPAADPDVPNVDVATTEVAATPGARTHAIRLSWPAATGHRGTFHAVSDEVTTKRAVDPPNDVEEKRRFVDAKGILEIVHATADGSAASLRLSNASMRASLGEGREVILDGATIVIDRAADAEQTAVLVDGARASQDVREALDEVVSLALSKGPSDDQVFGTRKPRVVGESWPVPVESARRTFAARSIRVPEGAITGEMKLAGVDVVNDVECLEVVGSMRITSFEPLDVPVGTTFQHALMDVQMRSVTPTVPMPRLEQDLVLTADILMTVDGRMFEIRSRNVFRGDYEPLTDMGAPVQPDAPGDHQL
;
A
#
# COMPACT_ATOMS: atom_id res chain seq x y z
N MET A 1 1.81 10.77 -39.12
CA MET A 1 2.47 11.00 -37.82
C MET A 1 1.90 9.98 -36.85
N ARG A 2 2.67 8.93 -36.50
CA ARG A 2 2.28 7.94 -35.51
C ARG A 2 2.69 8.51 -34.15
N SER A 3 1.73 8.70 -33.26
CA SER A 3 1.97 9.02 -31.86
C SER A 3 2.83 7.91 -31.27
N SER A 4 4.10 8.17 -30.98
CA SER A 4 4.93 7.28 -30.20
C SER A 4 4.33 7.22 -28.80
N GLY A 5 3.65 6.12 -28.49
CA GLY A 5 3.10 5.86 -27.16
C GLY A 5 4.25 5.75 -26.17
N VAL A 6 4.59 6.87 -25.53
CA VAL A 6 5.50 6.91 -24.39
C VAL A 6 4.76 6.24 -23.23
N VAL A 7 5.25 5.08 -22.81
CA VAL A 7 4.77 4.35 -21.63
C VAL A 7 4.91 5.27 -20.42
N PHE A 8 3.78 5.54 -19.76
CA PHE A 8 3.70 6.43 -18.61
C PHE A 8 4.08 5.70 -17.34
N VAL A 9 4.98 6.31 -16.56
CA VAL A 9 5.44 5.82 -15.23
C VAL A 9 4.38 6.05 -14.12
N GLY A 10 3.18 6.56 -14.47
CA GLY A 10 2.13 6.93 -13.51
C GLY A 10 1.57 5.76 -12.68
N GLY A 11 1.67 4.52 -13.16
CA GLY A 11 1.17 3.35 -12.43
C GLY A 11 2.11 2.82 -11.33
N LEU A 12 3.31 3.39 -11.15
CA LEU A 12 4.37 2.77 -10.36
C LEU A 12 4.18 2.91 -8.82
N LEU A 13 3.23 3.74 -8.36
CA LEU A 13 3.22 4.28 -6.99
C LEU A 13 1.99 3.92 -6.15
N ALA A 14 1.00 3.23 -6.72
CA ALA A 14 -0.29 3.01 -6.08
C ALA A 14 -0.30 2.02 -4.89
N ALA A 15 0.60 1.04 -4.85
CA ALA A 15 0.38 -0.14 -4.00
C ALA A 15 0.93 -0.09 -2.56
N VAL A 16 1.25 1.06 -1.93
CA VAL A 16 1.61 1.07 -0.47
C VAL A 16 0.36 1.17 0.44
N ALA A 17 -0.81 1.28 -0.18
CA ALA A 17 -2.10 1.45 0.45
C ALA A 17 -2.72 0.12 0.92
N GLY A 18 -3.13 0.07 2.19
CA GLY A 18 -3.56 -1.12 2.92
C GLY A 18 -4.66 -1.96 2.25
N ALA A 19 -4.32 -3.20 1.92
CA ALA A 19 -5.27 -4.31 1.88
C ALA A 19 -4.58 -5.57 2.40
N ALA A 20 -4.58 -5.73 3.73
CA ALA A 20 -4.17 -6.94 4.46
C ALA A 20 -3.09 -7.76 3.72
N CYS A 21 -1.88 -7.21 3.63
CA CYS A 21 -0.70 -8.04 3.43
C CYS A 21 -0.64 -8.92 4.67
N GLY A 22 -0.98 -10.21 4.51
CA GLY A 22 -0.69 -11.17 5.55
C GLY A 22 0.81 -11.18 5.83
N PRO A 23 1.23 -11.54 7.04
CA PRO A 23 2.64 -11.76 7.28
C PRO A 23 3.10 -12.94 6.42
N ALA A 24 3.78 -12.66 5.30
CA ALA A 24 4.62 -13.67 4.68
C ALA A 24 5.64 -14.09 5.74
N ALA A 25 5.47 -15.29 6.30
CA ALA A 25 6.45 -15.88 7.19
C ALA A 25 7.68 -16.21 6.34
N ASP A 26 8.59 -15.26 6.23
CA ASP A 26 9.95 -15.52 5.75
C ASP A 26 10.82 -15.83 6.98
N PRO A 27 11.07 -17.12 7.30
CA PRO A 27 11.81 -17.51 8.49
C PRO A 27 13.31 -17.18 8.41
N ASP A 28 13.84 -16.79 7.24
CA ASP A 28 15.28 -16.80 6.98
C ASP A 28 15.96 -15.42 6.85
N VAL A 29 15.27 -14.31 7.18
CA VAL A 29 15.92 -12.99 7.17
C VAL A 29 16.60 -12.73 8.53
N PRO A 30 17.95 -12.79 8.62
CA PRO A 30 18.65 -12.46 9.85
C PRO A 30 18.35 -11.02 10.27
N ASN A 31 18.10 -10.84 11.57
CA ASN A 31 17.87 -9.53 12.15
C ASN A 31 19.14 -8.68 11.97
N VAL A 32 19.12 -7.70 11.08
CA VAL A 32 20.21 -6.73 10.99
C VAL A 32 20.00 -5.73 12.12
N ASP A 33 20.83 -5.80 13.17
CA ASP A 33 20.80 -4.84 14.27
C ASP A 33 21.27 -3.47 13.76
N VAL A 34 20.31 -2.60 13.45
CA VAL A 34 20.58 -1.20 13.11
C VAL A 34 20.86 -0.44 14.40
N ALA A 35 22.00 0.27 14.45
CA ALA A 35 22.38 1.11 15.57
C ALA A 35 21.28 2.14 15.86
N THR A 36 20.63 1.99 17.01
CA THR A 36 19.55 2.87 17.46
C THR A 36 20.16 3.93 18.37
N THR A 37 19.88 5.21 18.11
CA THR A 37 20.24 6.28 19.06
C THR A 37 19.34 6.15 20.28
N GLU A 38 19.90 5.67 21.39
CA GLU A 38 19.17 5.40 22.62
C GLU A 38 18.79 6.73 23.31
N VAL A 39 17.54 7.14 23.15
CA VAL A 39 16.96 8.20 23.99
C VAL A 39 16.73 7.60 25.36
N ALA A 40 17.31 8.19 26.41
CA ALA A 40 17.18 7.72 27.79
C ALA A 40 15.70 7.57 28.16
N ALA A 41 15.24 6.33 28.31
CA ALA A 41 13.87 6.04 28.68
C ALA A 41 13.56 6.64 30.06
N THR A 42 12.42 7.31 30.19
CA THR A 42 11.92 7.72 31.51
C THR A 42 11.57 6.46 32.30
N PRO A 43 12.14 6.23 33.49
CA PRO A 43 11.81 5.06 34.31
C PRO A 43 10.30 4.96 34.52
N GLY A 44 9.71 3.83 34.10
CA GLY A 44 8.27 3.56 34.23
C GLY A 44 7.43 3.81 32.97
N ALA A 45 8.03 4.20 31.84
CA ALA A 45 7.29 4.32 30.57
C ALA A 45 6.78 2.95 30.08
N ARG A 46 5.50 2.86 29.70
CA ARG A 46 4.89 1.66 29.10
C ARG A 46 5.41 1.48 27.67
N THR A 47 5.86 0.27 27.35
CA THR A 47 6.22 -0.13 25.98
C THR A 47 5.01 -0.74 25.27
N HIS A 48 4.89 -0.50 23.97
CA HIS A 48 3.81 -1.01 23.12
C HIS A 48 4.40 -1.86 22.00
N ALA A 49 3.86 -3.07 21.82
CA ALA A 49 4.16 -3.88 20.65
C ALA A 49 3.42 -3.27 19.45
N ILE A 50 4.15 -2.82 18.44
CA ILE A 50 3.57 -2.22 17.25
C ILE A 50 3.34 -3.32 16.22
N ARG A 51 2.11 -3.40 15.71
CA ARG A 51 1.74 -4.28 14.60
C ARG A 51 1.08 -3.45 13.53
N LEU A 52 1.76 -3.26 12.41
CA LEU A 52 1.21 -2.55 11.27
C LEU A 52 0.36 -3.48 10.41
N SER A 53 0.66 -4.78 10.39
CA SER A 53 -0.15 -5.77 9.70
C SER A 53 -0.58 -6.87 10.67
N TRP A 54 -1.84 -7.27 10.55
CA TRP A 54 -2.38 -8.42 11.24
C TRP A 54 -2.73 -9.51 10.21
N PRO A 55 -2.53 -10.80 10.54
CA PRO A 55 -3.10 -11.88 9.75
C PRO A 55 -4.58 -11.64 9.50
N ALA A 56 -4.98 -11.70 8.24
CA ALA A 56 -6.37 -11.77 7.84
C ALA A 56 -6.99 -13.06 8.41
N ALA A 57 -8.23 -12.98 8.85
CA ALA A 57 -9.03 -14.14 9.20
C ALA A 57 -10.29 -14.18 8.35
N THR A 58 -10.65 -15.37 7.89
CA THR A 58 -11.91 -15.61 7.18
C THR A 58 -13.09 -15.14 8.01
N GLY A 59 -14.03 -14.45 7.37
CA GLY A 59 -15.22 -13.88 8.01
C GLY A 59 -15.02 -12.49 8.63
N HIS A 60 -13.78 -11.99 8.73
CA HIS A 60 -13.54 -10.60 9.14
C HIS A 60 -14.26 -9.65 8.18
N ARG A 61 -15.05 -8.73 8.75
CA ARG A 61 -15.90 -7.82 7.99
C ARG A 61 -15.93 -6.42 8.60
N GLY A 62 -15.88 -5.40 7.76
CA GLY A 62 -15.92 -4.01 8.17
C GLY A 62 -16.39 -3.08 7.06
N THR A 63 -16.78 -1.87 7.41
CA THR A 63 -16.90 -0.80 6.42
C THR A 63 -15.51 -0.42 5.95
N PHE A 64 -15.39 -0.15 4.66
CA PHE A 64 -14.15 0.23 4.00
C PHE A 64 -14.41 1.51 3.22
N HIS A 65 -13.51 2.47 3.34
CA HIS A 65 -13.46 3.66 2.49
C HIS A 65 -12.00 3.93 2.13
N ALA A 66 -11.71 4.09 0.85
CA ALA A 66 -10.38 4.44 0.39
C ALA A 66 -10.46 5.49 -0.73
N VAL A 67 -9.56 6.45 -0.66
CA VAL A 67 -9.40 7.53 -1.63
C VAL A 67 -7.94 7.58 -2.07
N SER A 68 -7.72 7.60 -3.39
CA SER A 68 -6.43 7.85 -4.03
C SER A 68 -6.58 9.07 -4.94
N ASP A 69 -5.69 10.05 -4.81
CA ASP A 69 -5.61 11.23 -5.69
C ASP A 69 -4.16 11.42 -6.13
N GLU A 70 -3.92 11.17 -7.41
CA GLU A 70 -2.61 11.27 -8.04
C GLU A 70 -2.63 12.42 -9.06
N VAL A 71 -1.71 13.36 -8.93
CA VAL A 71 -1.44 14.39 -9.92
C VAL A 71 -0.02 14.22 -10.42
N THR A 72 0.12 14.02 -11.73
CA THR A 72 1.41 13.88 -12.40
C THR A 72 1.54 14.96 -13.47
N THR A 73 2.56 15.80 -13.36
CA THR A 73 2.93 16.81 -14.36
C THR A 73 4.18 16.37 -15.08
N LYS A 74 4.16 16.36 -16.41
CA LYS A 74 5.31 16.14 -17.28
C LYS A 74 5.57 17.40 -18.08
N ARG A 75 6.81 17.87 -18.07
CA ARG A 75 7.24 19.09 -18.76
C ARG A 75 8.49 18.80 -19.59
N ALA A 76 8.48 19.13 -20.87
CA ALA A 76 9.72 19.19 -21.65
C ALA A 76 10.59 20.34 -21.13
N VAL A 77 11.90 20.12 -20.98
CA VAL A 77 12.81 21.18 -20.49
C VAL A 77 13.26 22.10 -21.61
N ASP A 78 13.52 21.56 -22.81
CA ASP A 78 13.96 22.33 -23.97
C ASP A 78 13.44 21.74 -25.29
N PRO A 79 12.59 22.45 -26.06
CA PRO A 79 11.94 23.71 -25.68
C PRO A 79 10.85 23.50 -24.61
N PRO A 80 10.64 24.44 -23.67
CA PRO A 80 9.75 24.29 -22.52
C PRO A 80 8.26 24.50 -22.83
N ASN A 81 7.80 24.03 -23.99
CA ASN A 81 6.47 24.39 -24.50
C ASN A 81 5.42 23.29 -24.29
N ASP A 82 5.86 22.07 -23.95
CA ASP A 82 4.97 20.93 -23.76
C ASP A 82 4.84 20.65 -22.26
N VAL A 83 3.71 21.07 -21.67
CA VAL A 83 3.30 20.69 -20.31
C VAL A 83 2.07 19.81 -20.43
N GLU A 84 2.17 18.62 -19.87
CA GLU A 84 1.10 17.64 -19.79
C GLU A 84 0.80 17.39 -18.31
N GLU A 85 -0.42 17.66 -17.88
CA GLU A 85 -0.90 17.33 -16.55
C GLU A 85 -1.89 16.17 -16.66
N LYS A 86 -1.66 15.13 -15.87
CA LYS A 86 -2.58 14.01 -15.71
C LYS A 86 -3.01 13.95 -14.25
N ARG A 87 -4.31 13.76 -14.04
CA ARG A 87 -4.87 13.49 -12.73
C ARG A 87 -5.61 12.15 -12.75
N ARG A 88 -5.29 11.30 -11.79
CA ARG A 88 -5.99 10.05 -11.51
C ARG A 88 -6.62 10.16 -10.13
N PHE A 89 -7.84 9.68 -10.01
CA PHE A 89 -8.60 9.75 -8.77
C PHE A 89 -9.42 8.49 -8.62
N VAL A 90 -9.47 7.93 -7.41
CA VAL A 90 -10.34 6.81 -7.05
C VAL A 90 -10.93 7.11 -5.68
N ASP A 91 -12.25 6.97 -5.54
CA ASP A 91 -12.98 6.97 -4.28
C ASP A 91 -13.84 5.71 -4.26
N ALA A 92 -13.48 4.76 -3.39
CA ALA A 92 -14.12 3.45 -3.28
C ALA A 92 -14.58 3.22 -1.84
N LYS A 93 -15.83 2.81 -1.67
CA LYS A 93 -16.39 2.45 -0.38
C LYS A 93 -17.28 1.22 -0.48
N GLY A 94 -17.45 0.52 0.63
CA GLY A 94 -18.33 -0.64 0.71
C GLY A 94 -18.16 -1.39 2.02
N ILE A 95 -18.68 -2.60 2.07
CA ILE A 95 -18.45 -3.52 3.19
C ILE A 95 -17.46 -4.58 2.72
N LEU A 96 -16.24 -4.52 3.23
CA LEU A 96 -15.18 -5.48 2.93
C LEU A 96 -15.32 -6.70 3.84
N GLU A 97 -15.33 -7.89 3.24
CA GLU A 97 -15.32 -9.18 3.89
C GLU A 97 -14.13 -9.99 3.38
N ILE A 98 -13.36 -10.59 4.30
CA ILE A 98 -12.35 -11.59 3.96
C ILE A 98 -13.05 -12.94 3.80
N VAL A 99 -13.27 -13.36 2.55
CA VAL A 99 -13.96 -14.63 2.23
C VAL A 99 -13.04 -15.82 2.46
N HIS A 100 -11.75 -15.66 2.18
CA HIS A 100 -10.75 -16.70 2.41
C HIS A 100 -9.40 -16.09 2.78
N ALA A 101 -8.82 -16.55 3.89
CA ALA A 101 -7.43 -16.28 4.25
C ALA A 101 -6.55 -17.52 4.02
N THR A 102 -5.34 -17.31 3.54
CA THR A 102 -4.29 -18.34 3.43
C THR A 102 -3.71 -18.70 4.79
N ALA A 103 -2.94 -19.78 4.85
CA ALA A 103 -2.31 -20.25 6.10
C ALA A 103 -1.33 -19.24 6.73
N ASP A 104 -0.72 -18.37 5.93
CA ASP A 104 0.15 -17.28 6.40
C ASP A 104 -0.63 -16.01 6.79
N GLY A 105 -1.96 -16.03 6.70
CA GLY A 105 -2.82 -14.92 7.05
C GLY A 105 -2.97 -13.86 5.95
N SER A 106 -2.63 -14.16 4.70
CA SER A 106 -2.96 -13.27 3.57
C SER A 106 -4.42 -13.45 3.15
N ALA A 107 -5.16 -12.38 2.87
CA ALA A 107 -6.56 -12.51 2.43
C ALA A 107 -6.65 -12.96 0.95
N ALA A 108 -6.62 -14.25 0.65
CA ALA A 108 -6.68 -14.74 -0.74
C ALA A 108 -7.97 -14.40 -1.48
N SER A 109 -9.12 -14.32 -0.78
CA SER A 109 -10.39 -13.91 -1.40
C SER A 109 -11.07 -12.83 -0.58
N LEU A 110 -11.55 -11.80 -1.26
CA LEU A 110 -12.24 -10.65 -0.69
C LEU A 110 -13.59 -10.47 -1.37
N ARG A 111 -14.58 -9.99 -0.61
CA ARG A 111 -15.86 -9.52 -1.13
C ARG A 111 -16.10 -8.09 -0.66
N LEU A 112 -16.38 -7.18 -1.58
CA LEU A 112 -16.89 -5.85 -1.27
C LEU A 112 -18.38 -5.83 -1.64
N SER A 113 -19.25 -5.76 -0.63
CA SER A 113 -20.70 -5.65 -0.81
C SER A 113 -21.17 -4.21 -0.69
N ASN A 114 -22.27 -3.88 -1.37
CA ASN A 114 -22.79 -2.50 -1.47
C ASN A 114 -21.68 -1.52 -1.89
N ALA A 115 -20.82 -1.97 -2.79
CA ALA A 115 -19.65 -1.24 -3.22
C ALA A 115 -20.09 -0.07 -4.11
N SER A 116 -19.59 1.12 -3.81
CA SER A 116 -19.64 2.23 -4.74
C SER A 116 -18.23 2.69 -5.03
N MET A 117 -17.95 2.99 -6.29
CA MET A 117 -16.64 3.44 -6.72
C MET A 117 -16.80 4.53 -7.77
N ARG A 118 -16.09 5.63 -7.58
CA ARG A 118 -15.92 6.67 -8.60
C ARG A 118 -14.44 6.78 -8.91
N ALA A 119 -14.08 6.61 -10.18
CA ALA A 119 -12.70 6.80 -10.61
C ALA A 119 -12.60 7.65 -11.87
N SER A 120 -11.51 8.40 -11.97
CA SER A 120 -10.98 9.04 -13.17
C SER A 120 -9.58 8.49 -13.39
N LEU A 121 -9.36 7.77 -14.49
CA LEU A 121 -8.08 7.10 -14.78
C LEU A 121 -7.22 7.87 -15.81
N GLY A 122 -7.56 9.13 -16.03
CA GLY A 122 -6.99 9.99 -17.07
C GLY A 122 -7.59 9.73 -18.45
N GLU A 123 -7.31 10.65 -19.38
CA GLU A 123 -7.69 10.51 -20.80
C GLU A 123 -9.21 10.33 -21.04
N GLY A 124 -10.04 10.84 -20.13
CA GLY A 124 -11.50 10.72 -20.19
C GLY A 124 -12.04 9.35 -19.81
N ARG A 125 -11.20 8.44 -19.29
CA ARG A 125 -11.63 7.14 -18.75
C ARG A 125 -12.21 7.33 -17.36
N GLU A 126 -13.48 6.99 -17.19
CA GLU A 126 -14.20 7.09 -15.93
C GLU A 126 -14.81 5.73 -15.54
N VAL A 127 -14.85 5.46 -14.23
CA VAL A 127 -15.56 4.31 -13.67
C VAL A 127 -16.56 4.80 -12.64
N ILE A 128 -17.80 4.33 -12.75
CA ILE A 128 -18.86 4.59 -11.76
C ILE A 128 -19.53 3.25 -11.45
N LEU A 129 -19.40 2.80 -10.21
CA LEU A 129 -20.14 1.68 -9.64
C LEU A 129 -21.01 2.20 -8.49
N ASP A 130 -22.23 1.71 -8.37
CA ASP A 130 -23.15 2.06 -7.28
C ASP A 130 -23.89 0.81 -6.80
N GLY A 131 -23.73 0.48 -5.52
CA GLY A 131 -24.35 -0.69 -4.90
C GLY A 131 -23.90 -2.06 -5.42
N ALA A 132 -22.77 -2.15 -6.11
CA ALA A 132 -22.29 -3.39 -6.73
C ALA A 132 -21.76 -4.40 -5.69
N THR A 133 -21.70 -5.68 -6.07
CA THR A 133 -20.91 -6.69 -5.35
C THR A 133 -19.64 -7.00 -6.13
N ILE A 134 -18.48 -6.77 -5.52
CA ILE A 134 -17.18 -7.06 -6.11
C ILE A 134 -16.58 -8.26 -5.39
N VAL A 135 -16.15 -9.28 -6.13
CA VAL A 135 -15.40 -10.43 -5.61
C VAL A 135 -14.00 -10.40 -6.21
N ILE A 136 -12.99 -10.49 -5.35
CA ILE A 136 -11.57 -10.45 -5.73
C ILE A 136 -10.92 -11.75 -5.23
N ASP A 137 -10.55 -12.62 -6.16
CA ASP A 137 -9.76 -13.82 -5.88
C ASP A 137 -8.31 -13.55 -6.29
N ARG A 138 -7.51 -13.18 -5.30
CA ARG A 138 -6.14 -12.70 -5.47
C ARG A 138 -5.23 -13.85 -5.92
N ALA A 139 -4.41 -13.56 -6.91
CA ALA A 139 -3.36 -14.45 -7.38
C ALA A 139 -1.98 -13.90 -6.99
N ALA A 140 -0.94 -14.67 -7.28
CA ALA A 140 0.44 -14.23 -7.10
C ALA A 140 0.81 -12.98 -7.92
N ASP A 141 0.04 -12.70 -8.97
CA ASP A 141 0.22 -11.59 -9.89
C ASP A 141 -1.12 -10.86 -10.09
N ALA A 142 -1.08 -9.52 -10.21
CA ALA A 142 -2.27 -8.69 -10.35
C ALA A 142 -3.02 -8.98 -11.67
N GLU A 143 -2.32 -9.34 -12.75
CA GLU A 143 -2.91 -9.69 -14.04
C GLU A 143 -3.69 -11.02 -13.98
N GLN A 144 -3.24 -11.94 -13.13
CA GLN A 144 -3.86 -13.26 -12.93
C GLN A 144 -5.03 -13.25 -11.94
N THR A 145 -5.16 -12.19 -11.15
CA THR A 145 -6.20 -12.05 -10.14
C THR A 145 -7.58 -12.03 -10.79
N ALA A 146 -8.53 -12.84 -10.32
CA ALA A 146 -9.89 -12.79 -10.83
C ALA A 146 -10.66 -11.67 -10.10
N VAL A 147 -11.33 -10.81 -10.86
CA VAL A 147 -12.19 -9.76 -10.32
C VAL A 147 -13.54 -9.87 -10.99
N LEU A 148 -14.58 -10.07 -10.19
CA LEU A 148 -15.97 -10.16 -10.63
C LEU A 148 -16.76 -8.97 -10.07
N VAL A 149 -17.57 -8.33 -10.90
CA VAL A 149 -18.58 -7.33 -10.51
C VAL A 149 -19.94 -7.92 -10.83
N ASP A 150 -20.77 -8.11 -9.82
CA ASP A 150 -22.10 -8.72 -9.92
C ASP A 150 -22.08 -10.08 -10.68
N GLY A 151 -21.02 -10.85 -10.45
CA GLY A 151 -20.82 -12.17 -11.06
C GLY A 151 -20.22 -12.16 -12.47
N ALA A 152 -20.05 -10.99 -13.10
CA ALA A 152 -19.39 -10.86 -14.40
C ALA A 152 -17.93 -10.42 -14.25
N ARG A 153 -17.05 -10.82 -15.17
CA ARG A 153 -15.65 -10.36 -15.16
C ARG A 153 -15.58 -8.84 -15.26
N ALA A 154 -14.85 -8.21 -14.34
CA ALA A 154 -14.63 -6.77 -14.34
C ALA A 154 -13.94 -6.30 -15.63
N SER A 155 -14.28 -5.09 -16.09
CA SER A 155 -13.54 -4.42 -17.15
C SER A 155 -12.12 -4.08 -16.71
N GLN A 156 -11.23 -3.79 -17.66
CA GLN A 156 -9.87 -3.37 -17.35
C GLN A 156 -9.85 -2.08 -16.52
N ASP A 157 -10.67 -1.10 -16.86
CA ASP A 157 -10.74 0.16 -16.12
C ASP A 157 -11.22 -0.05 -14.66
N VAL A 158 -12.19 -0.93 -14.42
CA VAL A 158 -12.61 -1.27 -13.05
C VAL A 158 -11.47 -1.91 -12.26
N ARG A 159 -10.71 -2.82 -12.90
CA ARG A 159 -9.56 -3.46 -12.26
C ARG A 159 -8.45 -2.46 -11.94
N GLU A 160 -8.13 -1.59 -12.90
CA GLU A 160 -7.13 -0.53 -12.71
C GLU A 160 -7.54 0.40 -11.57
N ALA A 161 -8.81 0.84 -11.53
CA ALA A 161 -9.32 1.65 -10.43
C ALA A 161 -9.27 0.93 -9.07
N LEU A 162 -9.61 -0.36 -9.01
CA LEU A 162 -9.56 -1.14 -7.78
C LEU A 162 -8.12 -1.32 -7.27
N ASP A 163 -7.15 -1.57 -8.15
CA ASP A 163 -5.76 -1.79 -7.76
C ASP A 163 -5.11 -0.56 -7.12
N GLU A 164 -5.66 0.64 -7.37
CA GLU A 164 -5.24 1.89 -6.72
C GLU A 164 -5.58 1.96 -5.23
N VAL A 165 -6.58 1.21 -4.77
CA VAL A 165 -7.12 1.29 -3.41
C VAL A 165 -7.12 -0.05 -2.68
N VAL A 166 -7.02 -1.16 -3.41
CA VAL A 166 -6.96 -2.53 -2.89
C VAL A 166 -5.97 -3.34 -3.72
N SER A 167 -4.86 -3.78 -3.11
CA SER A 167 -3.87 -4.62 -3.80
C SER A 167 -4.50 -5.89 -4.38
N LEU A 168 -4.49 -6.02 -5.70
CA LEU A 168 -5.03 -7.20 -6.39
C LEU A 168 -4.12 -8.43 -6.26
N ALA A 169 -2.80 -8.24 -6.22
CA ALA A 169 -1.87 -9.34 -6.02
C ALA A 169 -1.76 -9.77 -4.55
N LEU A 170 -1.48 -11.06 -4.33
CA LEU A 170 -0.93 -11.57 -3.09
C LEU A 170 0.51 -11.08 -2.95
N SER A 171 0.77 -10.28 -1.92
CA SER A 171 2.11 -9.76 -1.66
C SER A 171 3.08 -10.92 -1.43
N LYS A 172 4.15 -10.96 -2.22
CA LYS A 172 5.35 -11.78 -1.96
C LYS A 172 6.46 -10.97 -1.29
N GLY A 173 6.20 -9.69 -1.03
CA GLY A 173 7.16 -8.78 -0.46
C GLY A 173 7.26 -8.93 1.06
N PRO A 174 8.21 -8.22 1.68
CA PRO A 174 8.24 -8.09 3.13
C PRO A 174 6.92 -7.50 3.65
N SER A 175 6.49 -7.93 4.84
CA SER A 175 5.33 -7.34 5.50
C SER A 175 5.62 -5.88 5.91
N ASP A 176 4.57 -5.10 6.14
CA ASP A 176 4.73 -3.71 6.59
C ASP A 176 5.52 -3.63 7.90
N ASP A 177 5.36 -4.60 8.80
CA ASP A 177 6.16 -4.68 10.02
C ASP A 177 7.67 -4.88 9.76
N GLN A 178 8.03 -5.60 8.70
CA GLN A 178 9.42 -5.75 8.26
C GLN A 178 9.95 -4.52 7.54
N VAL A 179 9.11 -3.85 6.73
CA VAL A 179 9.46 -2.63 6.00
C VAL A 179 9.68 -1.47 6.94
N PHE A 180 8.88 -1.36 8.01
CA PHE A 180 8.90 -0.23 8.94
C PHE A 180 9.54 -0.55 10.29
N GLY A 181 9.99 -1.79 10.54
CA GLY A 181 10.86 -2.12 11.68
C GLY A 181 10.15 -2.16 13.05
N THR A 182 8.89 -2.61 13.08
CA THR A 182 8.02 -2.58 14.27
C THR A 182 8.14 -3.79 15.19
N ARG A 183 9.08 -4.70 14.92
CA ARG A 183 9.29 -5.95 15.69
C ARG A 183 9.68 -5.72 17.15
N LYS A 184 10.37 -4.61 17.47
CA LYS A 184 10.78 -4.26 18.84
C LYS A 184 9.67 -3.38 19.46
N PRO A 185 9.17 -3.69 20.67
CA PRO A 185 8.24 -2.81 21.38
C PRO A 185 8.85 -1.42 21.58
N ARG A 186 8.03 -0.39 21.52
CA ARG A 186 8.45 1.03 21.59
C ARG A 186 7.71 1.78 22.67
N VAL A 187 8.34 2.78 23.27
CA VAL A 187 7.64 3.73 24.14
C VAL A 187 7.05 4.87 23.29
N VAL A 188 5.97 5.50 23.76
CA VAL A 188 5.39 6.66 23.07
C VAL A 188 6.43 7.78 22.97
N GLY A 189 6.55 8.36 21.78
CA GLY A 189 7.55 9.38 21.45
C GLY A 189 8.87 8.83 20.90
N GLU A 190 9.13 7.52 21.01
CA GLU A 190 10.34 6.89 20.48
C GLU A 190 10.35 6.89 18.94
N SER A 191 11.50 7.25 18.38
CA SER A 191 11.79 7.15 16.95
C SER A 191 12.79 6.04 16.64
N TRP A 192 12.70 5.44 15.45
CA TRP A 192 13.66 4.46 14.96
C TRP A 192 13.87 4.56 13.44
N PRO A 193 15.05 4.18 12.92
CA PRO A 193 15.32 4.27 11.49
C PRO A 193 14.48 3.27 10.68
N VAL A 194 14.13 3.65 9.45
CA VAL A 194 13.52 2.73 8.48
C VAL A 194 14.51 1.60 8.10
N PRO A 195 14.09 0.33 8.11
CA PRO A 195 14.86 -0.79 7.57
C PRO A 195 15.13 -0.67 6.05
N VAL A 196 16.24 -0.03 5.68
CA VAL A 196 16.62 0.29 4.28
C VAL A 196 16.55 -0.92 3.35
N GLU A 197 17.08 -2.08 3.75
CA GLU A 197 17.08 -3.28 2.88
C GLU A 197 15.68 -3.85 2.63
N SER A 198 14.79 -3.79 3.62
CA SER A 198 13.38 -4.18 3.42
C SER A 198 12.68 -3.19 2.49
N ALA A 199 12.89 -1.88 2.68
CA ALA A 199 12.35 -0.86 1.79
C ALA A 199 12.82 -1.05 0.34
N ARG A 200 14.13 -1.28 0.12
CA ARG A 200 14.69 -1.58 -1.21
C ARG A 200 14.04 -2.80 -1.87
N ARG A 201 13.79 -3.88 -1.12
CA ARG A 201 13.08 -5.07 -1.64
C ARG A 201 11.65 -4.75 -2.05
N THR A 202 10.94 -3.93 -1.27
CA THR A 202 9.59 -3.46 -1.63
C THR A 202 9.59 -2.67 -2.93
N PHE A 203 10.56 -1.77 -3.14
CA PHE A 203 10.70 -1.05 -4.41
C PHE A 203 11.07 -1.97 -5.57
N ALA A 204 12.00 -2.90 -5.36
CA ALA A 204 12.40 -3.86 -6.39
C ALA A 204 11.23 -4.75 -6.85
N ALA A 205 10.34 -5.14 -5.93
CA ALA A 205 9.12 -5.88 -6.25
C ALA A 205 8.13 -5.10 -7.14
N ARG A 206 8.33 -3.78 -7.30
CA ARG A 206 7.55 -2.89 -8.16
C ARG A 206 8.35 -2.39 -9.36
N SER A 207 9.35 -3.17 -9.78
CA SER A 207 10.22 -2.78 -10.88
C SER A 207 10.92 -1.43 -10.64
N ILE A 208 11.20 -1.05 -9.39
CA ILE A 208 11.99 0.14 -9.05
C ILE A 208 13.32 -0.30 -8.48
N ARG A 209 14.42 0.02 -9.18
CA ARG A 209 15.75 -0.15 -8.64
C ARG A 209 16.11 1.05 -7.77
N VAL A 210 16.55 0.78 -6.54
CA VAL A 210 17.06 1.80 -5.62
C VAL A 210 18.52 1.46 -5.25
N PRO A 211 19.48 2.33 -5.60
CA PRO A 211 20.89 2.14 -5.23
C PRO A 211 21.09 2.06 -3.71
N GLU A 212 22.17 1.41 -3.29
CA GLU A 212 22.58 1.40 -1.88
C GLU A 212 22.85 2.83 -1.39
N GLY A 213 22.46 3.13 -0.14
CA GLY A 213 22.63 4.46 0.46
C GLY A 213 21.66 5.53 -0.06
N ALA A 214 20.79 5.24 -1.03
CA ALA A 214 19.83 6.21 -1.56
C ALA A 214 18.59 6.39 -0.68
N ILE A 215 18.35 5.52 0.30
CA ILE A 215 17.19 5.58 1.21
C ILE A 215 17.63 6.10 2.57
N THR A 216 16.88 7.09 3.08
CA THR A 216 16.91 7.52 4.48
C THR A 216 15.49 7.59 5.00
N GLY A 217 15.28 7.44 6.31
CA GLY A 217 13.94 7.55 6.87
C GLY A 217 13.89 7.27 8.35
N GLU A 218 12.81 7.71 8.97
CA GLU A 218 12.52 7.55 10.38
C GLU A 218 11.04 7.19 10.58
N MET A 219 10.79 6.34 11.56
CA MET A 219 9.49 5.95 12.07
C MET A 219 9.36 6.40 13.51
N LYS A 220 8.14 6.66 13.98
CA LYS A 220 7.87 7.08 15.35
C LYS A 220 6.54 6.54 15.86
N LEU A 221 6.50 6.11 17.12
CA LEU A 221 5.26 5.87 17.86
C LEU A 221 4.77 7.21 18.38
N ALA A 222 3.85 7.84 17.65
CA ALA A 222 3.40 9.20 17.95
C ALA A 222 2.49 9.25 19.19
N GLY A 223 1.63 8.25 19.36
CA GLY A 223 0.62 8.26 20.42
C GLY A 223 -0.09 6.92 20.60
N VAL A 224 -0.94 6.89 21.61
CA VAL A 224 -1.87 5.81 21.92
C VAL A 224 -3.23 6.46 22.11
N ASP A 225 -4.25 5.92 21.44
CA ASP A 225 -5.62 6.39 21.55
C ASP A 225 -6.58 5.20 21.74
N VAL A 226 -7.84 5.47 22.06
CA VAL A 226 -8.90 4.47 22.16
C VAL A 226 -9.95 4.79 21.10
N VAL A 227 -10.10 3.88 20.12
CA VAL A 227 -11.09 3.98 19.05
C VAL A 227 -12.04 2.80 19.17
N ASN A 228 -13.34 3.06 19.36
CA ASN A 228 -14.36 2.02 19.54
C ASN A 228 -13.98 0.98 20.62
N ASP A 229 -13.55 1.47 21.78
CA ASP A 229 -13.10 0.67 22.93
C ASP A 229 -11.86 -0.22 22.68
N VAL A 230 -11.13 0.01 21.59
CA VAL A 230 -9.87 -0.68 21.26
C VAL A 230 -8.69 0.28 21.40
N GLU A 231 -7.68 -0.09 22.21
CA GLU A 231 -6.41 0.62 22.29
C GLU A 231 -5.71 0.55 20.91
N CYS A 232 -5.45 1.71 20.32
CA CYS A 232 -4.84 1.89 19.01
C CYS A 232 -3.53 2.67 19.15
N LEU A 233 -2.58 2.36 18.28
CA LEU A 233 -1.27 3.01 18.23
C LEU A 233 -1.22 3.91 17.00
N GLU A 234 -0.86 5.17 17.20
CA GLU A 234 -0.57 6.09 16.09
C GLU A 234 0.92 5.98 15.73
N VAL A 235 1.19 5.51 14.52
CA VAL A 235 2.53 5.38 13.96
C VAL A 235 2.68 6.35 12.80
N VAL A 236 3.72 7.18 12.85
CA VAL A 236 4.08 8.09 11.77
C VAL A 236 5.44 7.74 11.20
N GLY A 237 5.64 8.00 9.93
CA GLY A 237 6.87 7.68 9.23
C GLY A 237 7.19 8.67 8.14
N SER A 238 8.48 8.89 7.92
CA SER A 238 8.99 9.64 6.78
C SER A 238 10.14 8.88 6.13
N MET A 239 10.18 8.88 4.80
CA MET A 239 11.26 8.27 4.03
C MET A 239 11.58 9.14 2.83
N ARG A 240 12.88 9.27 2.55
CA ARG A 240 13.41 9.99 1.40
C ARG A 240 14.30 9.07 0.58
N ILE A 241 14.09 9.06 -0.72
CA ILE A 241 14.85 8.29 -1.70
C ILE A 241 15.49 9.28 -2.66
N THR A 242 16.81 9.41 -2.62
CA THR A 242 17.54 10.43 -3.40
C THR A 242 17.97 9.97 -4.79
N SER A 243 17.72 8.69 -5.11
CA SER A 243 17.96 8.11 -6.43
C SER A 243 17.14 6.83 -6.58
N PHE A 244 16.46 6.69 -7.72
CA PHE A 244 15.78 5.46 -8.11
C PHE A 244 15.62 5.40 -9.63
N GLU A 245 15.51 4.18 -10.16
CA GLU A 245 15.34 3.90 -11.58
C GLU A 245 14.15 2.94 -11.76
N PRO A 246 13.00 3.42 -12.27
CA PRO A 246 11.96 2.56 -12.81
C PRO A 246 12.53 1.69 -13.94
N LEU A 247 12.29 0.38 -13.89
CA LEU A 247 12.79 -0.58 -14.88
C LEU A 247 11.91 -0.63 -16.14
N ASP A 248 10.62 -0.28 -16.00
CA ASP A 248 9.62 -0.30 -17.08
C ASP A 248 9.53 1.06 -17.80
N VAL A 249 10.66 1.53 -18.32
CA VAL A 249 10.76 2.79 -19.09
C VAL A 249 11.26 2.55 -20.51
N PRO A 250 10.96 3.46 -21.45
CA PRO A 250 11.47 3.35 -22.82
C PRO A 250 12.99 3.15 -22.87
N VAL A 251 13.45 2.30 -23.78
CA VAL A 251 14.89 2.07 -24.01
C VAL A 251 15.57 3.40 -24.32
N GLY A 252 16.76 3.61 -23.74
CA GLY A 252 17.52 4.86 -23.89
C GLY A 252 17.12 5.96 -22.89
N THR A 253 16.18 5.68 -21.98
CA THR A 253 15.90 6.58 -20.84
C THR A 253 17.11 6.66 -19.92
N THR A 254 17.49 7.87 -19.55
CA THR A 254 18.55 8.14 -18.56
C THR A 254 17.99 9.05 -17.48
N PHE A 255 18.27 8.75 -16.22
CA PHE A 255 17.82 9.54 -15.07
C PHE A 255 18.97 10.43 -14.60
N GLN A 256 18.79 11.74 -14.63
CA GLN A 256 19.77 12.69 -14.06
C GLN A 256 19.46 12.99 -12.60
N HIS A 257 18.17 13.00 -12.25
CA HIS A 257 17.68 13.26 -10.91
C HIS A 257 16.42 12.43 -10.67
N ALA A 258 16.31 11.84 -9.48
CA ALA A 258 15.12 11.11 -9.07
C ALA A 258 15.01 11.19 -7.55
N LEU A 259 14.14 12.07 -7.06
CA LEU A 259 13.85 12.26 -5.65
C LEU A 259 12.44 11.76 -5.36
N MET A 260 12.27 11.01 -4.28
CA MET A 260 10.96 10.62 -3.77
C MET A 260 10.91 10.86 -2.28
N ASP A 261 9.84 11.50 -1.83
CA ASP A 261 9.52 11.70 -0.42
C ASP A 261 8.21 10.96 -0.12
N VAL A 262 8.22 10.22 0.99
CA VAL A 262 7.09 9.44 1.48
C VAL A 262 6.80 9.88 2.90
N GLN A 263 5.55 10.21 3.19
CA GLN A 263 5.03 10.47 4.53
C GLN A 263 3.89 9.50 4.78
N MET A 264 3.88 8.90 5.96
CA MET A 264 2.86 7.95 6.38
C MET A 264 2.34 8.30 7.76
N ARG A 265 1.04 8.14 7.95
CA ARG A 265 0.38 8.05 9.25
C ARG A 265 -0.50 6.80 9.24
N SER A 266 -0.50 6.07 10.34
CA SER A 266 -1.30 4.85 10.51
C SER A 266 -1.84 4.78 11.93
N VAL A 267 -3.12 4.44 12.05
CA VAL A 267 -3.78 4.12 13.34
C VAL A 267 -4.05 2.62 13.34
N THR A 268 -3.28 1.89 14.15
CA THR A 268 -3.32 0.43 14.16
C THR A 268 -3.80 -0.13 15.50
N PRO A 269 -4.74 -1.08 15.51
CA PRO A 269 -5.22 -1.67 16.74
C PRO A 269 -4.16 -2.57 17.39
N THR A 270 -4.17 -2.61 18.72
CA THR A 270 -3.31 -3.52 19.52
C THR A 270 -3.82 -4.97 19.54
N VAL A 271 -4.97 -5.22 18.91
CA VAL A 271 -5.61 -6.54 18.76
C VAL A 271 -5.66 -6.96 17.29
N PRO A 272 -5.81 -8.27 16.97
CA PRO A 272 -5.84 -8.78 15.59
C PRO A 272 -7.00 -8.24 14.73
N MET A 273 -6.81 -7.07 14.12
CA MET A 273 -7.81 -6.37 13.33
C MET A 273 -7.11 -5.51 12.25
N PRO A 274 -7.74 -5.25 11.08
CA PRO A 274 -7.17 -4.32 10.11
C PRO A 274 -6.90 -2.93 10.70
N ARG A 275 -5.99 -2.17 10.06
CA ARG A 275 -5.75 -0.77 10.42
C ARG A 275 -7.04 0.02 10.32
N LEU A 276 -7.28 0.92 11.26
CA LEU A 276 -8.48 1.74 11.27
C LEU A 276 -8.34 2.94 10.34
N GLU A 277 -7.15 3.53 10.30
CA GLU A 277 -6.84 4.67 9.42
C GLU A 277 -5.44 4.52 8.85
N GLN A 278 -5.26 4.94 7.60
CA GLN A 278 -3.97 5.06 6.94
C GLN A 278 -3.97 6.27 6.01
N ASP A 279 -3.03 7.18 6.23
CA ASP A 279 -2.70 8.26 5.30
C ASP A 279 -1.31 8.00 4.72
N LEU A 280 -1.18 8.18 3.41
CA LEU A 280 0.09 8.13 2.71
C LEU A 280 0.18 9.30 1.74
N VAL A 281 1.24 10.08 1.84
CA VAL A 281 1.57 11.11 0.86
C VAL A 281 2.91 10.76 0.24
N LEU A 282 2.90 10.62 -1.07
CA LEU A 282 4.10 10.37 -1.85
C LEU A 282 4.28 11.51 -2.84
N THR A 283 5.47 12.09 -2.87
CA THR A 283 5.88 13.05 -3.90
C THR A 283 7.12 12.55 -4.60
N ALA A 284 7.18 12.71 -5.91
CA ALA A 284 8.34 12.34 -6.71
C ALA A 284 8.70 13.47 -7.68
N ASP A 285 9.99 13.78 -7.76
CA ASP A 285 10.58 14.73 -8.71
C ASP A 285 11.65 14.01 -9.53
N ILE A 286 11.43 13.87 -10.82
CA ILE A 286 12.28 13.11 -11.73
C ILE A 286 12.72 14.03 -12.88
N LEU A 287 14.03 14.07 -13.11
CA LEU A 287 14.62 14.62 -14.33
C LEU A 287 15.21 13.48 -15.13
N MET A 288 14.69 13.28 -16.34
CA MET A 288 15.14 12.21 -17.22
C MET A 288 15.29 12.68 -18.66
N THR A 289 16.14 12.02 -19.42
CA THR A 289 16.23 12.17 -20.87
C THR A 289 15.72 10.92 -21.57
N VAL A 290 14.82 11.11 -22.53
CA VAL A 290 14.28 10.06 -23.42
C VAL A 290 14.55 10.50 -24.86
N ASP A 291 15.24 9.68 -25.64
CA ASP A 291 15.59 9.98 -27.04
C ASP A 291 16.27 11.35 -27.23
N GLY A 292 17.16 11.71 -26.30
CA GLY A 292 17.88 12.99 -26.31
C GLY A 292 17.04 14.20 -25.87
N ARG A 293 15.75 14.03 -25.55
CA ARG A 293 14.88 15.09 -25.03
C ARG A 293 14.76 14.98 -23.51
N MET A 294 14.98 16.09 -22.81
CA MET A 294 14.90 16.15 -21.36
C MET A 294 13.47 16.46 -20.89
N PHE A 295 13.02 15.74 -19.86
CA PHE A 295 11.71 15.87 -19.25
C PHE A 295 11.86 16.00 -17.73
N GLU A 296 11.12 16.93 -17.17
CA GLU A 296 10.84 17.02 -15.74
C GLU A 296 9.47 16.35 -15.49
N ILE A 297 9.43 15.39 -14.58
CA ILE A 297 8.20 14.77 -14.10
C ILE A 297 8.07 15.07 -12.62
N ARG A 298 6.93 15.63 -12.23
CA ARG A 298 6.54 15.78 -10.83
C ARG A 298 5.29 14.98 -10.59
N SER A 299 5.27 14.16 -9.55
CA SER A 299 4.10 13.39 -9.15
C SER A 299 3.80 13.64 -7.68
N ARG A 300 2.52 13.73 -7.35
CA ARG A 300 2.00 13.75 -6.00
C ARG A 300 0.85 12.77 -5.92
N ASN A 301 1.00 11.74 -5.10
CA ASN A 301 -0.03 10.78 -4.77
C ASN A 301 -0.43 10.96 -3.30
N VAL A 302 -1.73 11.12 -3.05
CA VAL A 302 -2.31 11.11 -1.71
C VAL A 302 -3.26 9.92 -1.63
N PHE A 303 -2.97 9.00 -0.73
CA PHE A 303 -3.86 7.91 -0.37
C PHE A 303 -4.38 8.10 1.05
N ARG A 304 -5.68 7.87 1.24
CA ARG A 304 -6.33 7.75 2.54
C ARG A 304 -7.18 6.48 2.54
N GLY A 305 -7.06 5.68 3.57
CA GLY A 305 -7.87 4.49 3.79
C GLY A 305 -8.40 4.45 5.21
N ASP A 306 -9.69 4.18 5.35
CA ASP A 306 -10.40 4.05 6.61
C ASP A 306 -11.12 2.69 6.64
N TYR A 307 -11.08 2.04 7.80
CA TYR A 307 -11.77 0.78 8.04
C TYR A 307 -12.42 0.79 9.41
N GLU A 308 -13.70 0.46 9.46
CA GLU A 308 -14.45 0.32 10.70
C GLU A 308 -14.95 -1.12 10.84
N PRO A 309 -14.51 -1.87 11.87
CA PRO A 309 -14.99 -3.23 12.09
C PRO A 309 -16.50 -3.21 12.37
N LEU A 310 -17.25 -4.12 11.76
CA LEU A 310 -18.67 -4.27 12.08
C LEU A 310 -18.81 -5.07 13.38
N THR A 311 -19.41 -4.47 14.40
CA THR A 311 -19.52 -5.04 15.77
C THR A 311 -20.43 -6.26 15.88
N ASP A 312 -21.22 -6.58 14.84
CA ASP A 312 -22.04 -7.80 14.77
C ASP A 312 -21.23 -9.03 14.34
N MET A 313 -19.93 -9.05 14.67
CA MET A 313 -19.13 -10.26 14.61
C MET A 313 -19.61 -11.19 15.73
N GLY A 314 -20.76 -11.84 15.52
CA GLY A 314 -21.11 -13.05 16.25
C GLY A 314 -19.86 -13.90 16.36
N ALA A 315 -19.59 -14.42 17.57
CA ALA A 315 -18.32 -15.04 17.94
C ALA A 315 -17.72 -15.85 16.76
N PRO A 316 -16.42 -15.68 16.44
CA PRO A 316 -15.81 -16.27 15.26
C PRO A 316 -16.24 -17.73 15.16
N VAL A 317 -16.88 -18.09 14.04
CA VAL A 317 -17.33 -19.46 13.80
C VAL A 317 -16.08 -20.33 13.91
N GLN A 318 -15.96 -21.07 15.01
CA GLN A 318 -14.86 -22.02 15.17
C GLN A 318 -14.94 -22.95 13.96
N PRO A 319 -13.85 -23.11 13.19
CA PRO A 319 -13.87 -24.06 12.09
C PRO A 319 -14.27 -25.42 12.66
N ASP A 320 -15.32 -26.02 12.08
CA ASP A 320 -15.77 -27.34 12.47
C ASP A 320 -14.54 -28.25 12.54
N ALA A 321 -14.29 -28.83 13.71
CA ALA A 321 -13.21 -29.79 13.88
C ALA A 321 -13.37 -30.84 12.78
N PRO A 322 -12.29 -31.21 12.05
CA PRO A 322 -12.38 -32.17 10.96
C PRO A 322 -13.07 -33.42 11.50
N GLY A 323 -14.31 -33.63 11.07
CA GLY A 323 -15.10 -34.76 11.53
C GLY A 323 -14.35 -36.02 11.21
N ASP A 324 -14.13 -36.86 12.23
CA ASP A 324 -13.62 -38.21 12.07
C ASP A 324 -14.60 -38.99 11.17
N HIS A 325 -14.38 -38.93 9.87
CA HIS A 325 -14.95 -39.86 8.92
C HIS A 325 -14.26 -41.20 9.16
N GLN A 326 -14.82 -42.00 10.07
CA GLN A 326 -14.51 -43.42 10.16
C GLN A 326 -14.94 -44.07 8.83
N LEU A 327 -13.96 -44.70 8.18
CA LEU A 327 -14.12 -45.58 7.01
C LEU A 327 -14.83 -46.88 7.40
#